data_AF-A0A8J8WL94-F1
#
_entry.id   AF-A0A8J8WL94-F1
#
_cell.length_a   1.000
_cell.length_b   1.000
_cell.length_c   1.000
_cell.angle_alpha   90.00
_cell.angle_beta   90.00
_cell.angle_gamma   90.00
#
_symmetry.space_group_name_H-M   'P 1'
#
loop_
_entity.id
_entity.type
_entity.pdbx_description
1 polymer ?
#
loop_
_entity_poly.entity_id
_entity_poly.type
_entity_poly.pdbx_seq_one_letter_code
_entity_poly.pdbx_strand_id
1 'polypeptide(L)'
;MGPKSRSKRPSLLSKGRPPTVKPKQAALSAKATRNLIRSHHQLLKARVQAEKAGDTARVSSIDAQIQANGGLDSYQIASKLGQSMDRGGDSSKILIDWIKPELAQWKPDLPKLRVLEVGALSTKNACSRTPGLDVTRIDLNSQEPGILKQDFMERPLPASDAERFHILSLSLVLNYVPDAEGRGDMLKRCREFLTSQSPITFVPTLFFVLPVACVDNSRYVTEDRLLDILSSLGFQLMQSKRSNKLIYQLWHYTGQSATRSFKKEMLNPGAKRNNFAIILRQG
;
A
#
# COMPACT_ATOMS: atom_id res chain seq x y z
N MET A 1 9.50 -49.20 34.07
CA MET A 1 8.97 -48.61 32.81
C MET A 1 7.47 -48.47 32.93
N GLY A 2 6.93 -47.25 32.90
CA GLY A 2 5.49 -46.98 32.87
C GLY A 2 5.16 -46.05 31.69
N PRO A 3 4.07 -46.27 30.94
CA PRO A 3 3.80 -45.51 29.72
C PRO A 3 3.28 -44.10 30.06
N LYS A 4 3.93 -43.06 29.49
CA LYS A 4 3.48 -41.67 29.58
C LYS A 4 2.25 -41.45 28.68
N SER A 5 1.13 -41.09 29.29
CA SER A 5 -0.11 -40.66 28.62
C SER A 5 0.10 -39.39 27.79
N ARG A 6 -0.26 -39.43 26.49
CA ARG A 6 -0.28 -38.25 25.60
C ARG A 6 -1.56 -37.45 25.87
N SER A 7 -1.42 -36.27 26.50
CA SER A 7 -2.48 -35.27 26.62
C SER A 7 -3.01 -34.85 25.23
N LYS A 8 -4.31 -35.05 24.98
CA LYS A 8 -5.01 -34.61 23.77
C LYS A 8 -5.16 -33.09 23.80
N ARG A 9 -4.69 -32.40 22.74
CA ARG A 9 -4.92 -30.95 22.55
C ARG A 9 -6.43 -30.65 22.54
N PRO A 10 -6.90 -29.62 23.26
CA PRO A 10 -8.29 -29.23 23.23
C PRO A 10 -8.71 -28.74 21.83
N SER A 11 -9.89 -29.15 21.39
CA SER A 11 -10.45 -28.75 20.09
C SER A 11 -10.82 -27.28 20.07
N LEU A 12 -10.62 -26.61 18.93
CA LEU A 12 -11.01 -25.23 18.70
C LEU A 12 -12.51 -25.01 18.98
N LEU A 13 -12.82 -23.96 19.75
CA LEU A 13 -14.18 -23.51 20.13
C LEU A 13 -15.10 -23.22 18.92
N SER A 14 -14.56 -23.15 17.71
CA SER A 14 -15.31 -22.93 16.47
C SER A 14 -16.19 -24.11 16.03
N LYS A 15 -16.10 -25.27 16.69
CA LYS A 15 -16.88 -26.47 16.31
C LYS A 15 -18.28 -26.54 16.92
N GLY A 16 -18.63 -25.66 17.87
CA GLY A 16 -19.88 -25.76 18.63
C GLY A 16 -20.97 -24.74 18.31
N ARG A 17 -20.75 -23.78 17.41
CA ARG A 17 -21.75 -22.73 17.16
C ARG A 17 -22.67 -23.09 15.99
N PRO A 18 -24.01 -23.16 16.18
CA PRO A 18 -24.94 -23.33 15.07
C PRO A 18 -24.84 -22.12 14.12
N PRO A 19 -24.91 -22.33 12.79
CA PRO A 19 -24.70 -21.28 11.81
C PRO A 19 -25.83 -20.26 11.90
N THR A 20 -25.51 -19.09 12.44
CA THR A 20 -26.43 -17.95 12.50
C THR A 20 -26.39 -17.26 11.14
N VAL A 21 -27.50 -17.36 10.40
CA VAL A 21 -27.81 -16.67 9.14
C VAL A 21 -26.86 -16.97 7.97
N LYS A 22 -27.32 -17.80 7.03
CA LYS A 22 -26.65 -17.95 5.71
C LYS A 22 -26.81 -16.63 4.93
N PRO A 23 -25.74 -15.93 4.54
CA PRO A 23 -25.87 -14.74 3.70
C PRO A 23 -26.48 -15.13 2.34
N LYS A 24 -27.33 -14.25 1.79
CA LYS A 24 -28.11 -14.47 0.55
C LYS A 24 -27.25 -14.70 -0.71
N GLN A 25 -25.93 -14.46 -0.64
CA GLN A 25 -24.94 -14.86 -1.65
C GLN A 25 -23.64 -15.29 -0.95
N ALA A 26 -23.02 -16.38 -1.41
CA ALA A 26 -21.75 -16.84 -0.88
C ALA A 26 -20.63 -15.88 -1.30
N ALA A 27 -20.30 -14.91 -0.45
CA ALA A 27 -19.13 -14.07 -0.66
C ALA A 27 -17.87 -14.94 -0.76
N LEU A 28 -16.94 -14.60 -1.67
CA LEU A 28 -15.67 -15.31 -1.84
C LEU A 28 -14.99 -15.54 -0.48
N SER A 29 -14.48 -16.75 -0.23
CA SER A 29 -13.76 -17.02 1.02
C SER A 29 -12.49 -16.17 1.11
N ALA A 30 -12.02 -15.88 2.33
CA ALA A 30 -10.79 -15.10 2.52
C ALA A 30 -9.55 -15.76 1.86
N LYS A 31 -9.56 -17.08 1.65
CA LYS A 31 -8.51 -17.79 0.91
C LYS A 31 -8.66 -17.57 -0.60
N ALA A 32 -9.88 -17.71 -1.13
CA ALA A 32 -10.17 -17.49 -2.55
C ALA A 32 -9.88 -16.04 -2.97
N THR A 33 -10.34 -15.05 -2.20
CA THR A 33 -10.04 -13.63 -2.43
C THR A 33 -8.53 -13.37 -2.50
N ARG A 34 -7.75 -13.92 -1.56
CA ARG A 34 -6.28 -13.76 -1.55
C ARG A 34 -5.61 -14.42 -2.74
N ASN A 35 -6.06 -15.60 -3.14
CA ASN A 35 -5.50 -16.31 -4.30
C ASN A 35 -5.79 -15.53 -5.59
N LEU A 36 -6.99 -14.97 -5.73
CA LEU A 36 -7.37 -14.16 -6.88
C LEU A 36 -6.52 -12.89 -6.97
N ILE A 37 -6.39 -12.13 -5.86
CA ILE A 37 -5.51 -10.96 -5.79
C ILE A 37 -4.07 -11.34 -6.18
N ARG A 38 -3.53 -12.43 -5.61
CA ARG A 38 -2.16 -12.87 -5.89
C ARG A 38 -1.96 -13.27 -7.36
N SER A 39 -2.89 -14.01 -7.93
CA SER A 39 -2.81 -14.45 -9.34
C SER A 39 -2.85 -13.24 -10.26
N HIS A 40 -3.74 -12.28 -10.02
CA HIS A 40 -3.82 -11.04 -10.79
C HIS A 40 -2.51 -10.24 -10.75
N HIS A 41 -1.91 -10.10 -9.57
CA HIS A 41 -0.58 -9.49 -9.41
C HIS A 41 0.50 -10.17 -10.25
N GLN A 42 0.53 -11.51 -10.24
CA GLN A 42 1.50 -12.28 -10.99
C GLN A 42 1.32 -12.09 -12.50
N LEU A 43 0.07 -12.07 -12.97
CA LEU A 43 -0.27 -11.85 -14.38
C LEU A 43 0.10 -10.44 -14.84
N LEU A 44 -0.29 -9.39 -14.10
CA LEU A 44 0.09 -8.00 -14.41
C LEU A 44 1.59 -7.83 -14.52
N LYS A 45 2.34 -8.39 -13.56
CA LYS A 45 3.80 -8.33 -13.60
C LYS A 45 4.36 -9.06 -14.81
N ALA A 46 3.84 -10.25 -15.12
CA ALA A 46 4.27 -11.02 -16.29
C ALA A 46 3.96 -10.29 -17.60
N ARG A 47 2.81 -9.59 -17.67
CA ARG A 47 2.38 -8.79 -18.81
C ARG A 47 3.39 -7.67 -19.11
N VAL A 48 3.74 -6.88 -18.10
CA VAL A 48 4.73 -5.79 -18.24
C VAL A 48 6.11 -6.32 -18.68
N GLN A 49 6.52 -7.50 -18.19
CA GLN A 49 7.78 -8.11 -18.65
C GLN A 49 7.70 -8.57 -20.12
N ALA A 50 6.56 -9.13 -20.54
CA ALA A 50 6.34 -9.51 -21.94
C ALA A 50 6.31 -8.29 -22.87
N GLU A 51 5.68 -7.18 -22.46
CA GLU A 51 5.69 -5.91 -23.19
C GLU A 51 7.11 -5.36 -23.35
N LYS A 52 7.89 -5.31 -22.28
CA LYS A 52 9.31 -4.87 -22.34
C LYS A 52 10.16 -5.77 -23.23
N ALA A 53 9.81 -7.04 -23.36
CA ALA A 53 10.49 -7.99 -24.24
C ALA A 53 9.98 -7.97 -25.69
N GLY A 54 8.93 -7.18 -26.01
CA GLY A 54 8.30 -7.17 -27.33
C GLY A 54 7.51 -8.45 -27.66
N ASP A 55 7.21 -9.29 -26.67
CA ASP A 55 6.54 -10.59 -26.85
C ASP A 55 5.00 -10.42 -26.87
N THR A 56 4.49 -9.97 -28.01
CA THR A 56 3.07 -9.66 -28.23
C THR A 56 2.15 -10.88 -28.06
N ALA A 57 2.64 -12.08 -28.41
CA ALA A 57 1.90 -13.33 -28.26
C ALA A 57 1.68 -13.65 -26.76
N ARG A 58 2.73 -13.49 -25.95
CA ARG A 58 2.64 -13.69 -24.51
C ARG A 58 1.79 -12.63 -23.82
N VAL A 59 1.86 -11.37 -24.26
CA VAL A 59 0.95 -10.31 -23.77
C VAL A 59 -0.50 -10.71 -24.00
N SER A 60 -0.84 -11.12 -25.23
CA SER A 60 -2.21 -11.54 -25.60
C SER A 60 -2.70 -12.74 -24.79
N SER A 61 -1.82 -13.73 -24.56
CA SER A 61 -2.11 -14.90 -23.72
C SER A 61 -2.38 -14.52 -22.26
N ILE A 62 -1.61 -13.59 -21.70
CA ILE A 62 -1.79 -13.12 -20.33
C ILE A 62 -3.08 -12.30 -20.20
N ASP A 63 -3.39 -11.47 -21.19
CA ASP A 63 -4.64 -10.69 -21.22
C ASP A 63 -5.86 -11.62 -21.25
N ALA A 64 -5.82 -12.69 -22.05
CA ALA A 64 -6.86 -13.72 -22.04
C ALA A 64 -7.01 -14.39 -20.66
N GLN A 65 -5.89 -14.68 -19.97
CA GLN A 65 -5.93 -15.24 -18.60
C GLN A 65 -6.51 -14.27 -17.57
N ILE A 66 -6.21 -12.96 -17.68
CA ILE A 66 -6.79 -11.93 -16.82
C ILE A 66 -8.31 -11.88 -17.03
N GLN A 67 -8.78 -11.89 -18.28
CA GLN A 67 -10.21 -11.91 -18.59
C GLN A 67 -10.89 -13.19 -18.07
N ALA A 68 -10.27 -14.36 -18.26
CA ALA A 68 -10.78 -15.62 -17.74
C ALA A 68 -10.90 -15.65 -16.21
N ASN A 69 -10.06 -14.90 -15.49
CA ASN A 69 -10.12 -14.75 -14.03
C ASN A 69 -11.17 -13.73 -13.55
N GLY A 70 -12.09 -13.31 -14.44
CA GLY A 70 -13.14 -12.33 -14.16
C GLY A 70 -12.69 -10.88 -14.38
N GLY A 71 -11.56 -10.68 -15.05
CA GLY A 71 -11.07 -9.37 -15.44
C GLY A 71 -10.72 -8.46 -14.26
N LEU A 72 -10.61 -7.18 -14.57
CA LEU A 72 -10.23 -6.13 -13.62
C LEU A 72 -11.29 -5.92 -12.53
N ASP A 73 -12.57 -6.12 -12.87
CA ASP A 73 -13.70 -5.95 -11.96
C ASP A 73 -13.71 -6.99 -10.84
N SER A 74 -13.42 -8.25 -11.16
CA SER A 74 -13.27 -9.32 -10.16
C SER A 74 -12.12 -9.02 -9.19
N TYR A 75 -10.99 -8.50 -9.69
CA TYR A 75 -9.88 -8.06 -8.86
C TYR A 75 -10.28 -6.88 -7.95
N GLN A 76 -10.98 -5.87 -8.47
CA GLN A 76 -11.47 -4.72 -7.72
C GLN A 76 -12.38 -5.14 -6.56
N ILE A 77 -13.36 -5.99 -6.85
CA ILE A 77 -14.29 -6.55 -5.85
C ILE A 77 -13.50 -7.34 -4.79
N ALA A 78 -12.55 -8.16 -5.21
CA ALA A 78 -11.70 -8.91 -4.30
C ALA A 78 -10.82 -8.00 -3.43
N SER A 79 -10.27 -6.91 -3.99
CA SER A 79 -9.44 -5.94 -3.28
C SER A 79 -10.26 -5.17 -2.23
N LYS A 80 -11.44 -4.66 -2.60
CA LYS A 80 -12.40 -4.02 -1.68
C LYS A 80 -12.82 -4.98 -0.56
N LEU A 81 -13.15 -6.23 -0.90
CA LEU A 81 -13.48 -7.26 0.08
C LEU A 81 -12.28 -7.60 0.97
N GLY A 82 -11.06 -7.57 0.42
CA GLY A 82 -9.80 -7.76 1.14
C GLY A 82 -9.51 -6.66 2.17
N GLN A 83 -9.97 -5.43 1.94
CA GLN A 83 -9.87 -4.30 2.86
C GLN A 83 -11.05 -4.16 3.83
N SER A 84 -12.09 -5.02 3.72
CA SER A 84 -13.17 -5.03 4.71
C SER A 84 -12.64 -5.19 6.14
N MET A 85 -13.40 -4.68 7.11
CA MET A 85 -13.04 -4.71 8.54
C MET A 85 -12.65 -6.12 9.01
N ASP A 86 -13.30 -7.15 8.46
CA ASP A 86 -13.07 -8.55 8.83
C ASP A 86 -11.85 -9.20 8.15
N ARG A 87 -11.24 -8.55 7.14
CA ARG A 87 -10.25 -9.19 6.24
C ARG A 87 -8.94 -8.43 6.05
N GLY A 88 -8.93 -7.12 6.25
CA GLY A 88 -7.73 -6.28 6.09
C GLY A 88 -7.80 -4.94 6.81
N GLY A 89 -9.01 -4.41 7.03
CA GLY A 89 -9.24 -3.18 7.78
C GLY A 89 -8.83 -1.91 7.01
N ASP A 90 -9.31 -0.79 7.53
CA ASP A 90 -9.00 0.55 7.04
C ASP A 90 -7.67 1.03 7.66
N SER A 91 -6.58 0.93 6.90
CA SER A 91 -5.24 1.33 7.34
C SER A 91 -5.14 2.83 7.64
N SER A 92 -6.01 3.65 7.05
CA SER A 92 -6.03 5.09 7.31
C SER A 92 -6.41 5.41 8.76
N LYS A 93 -7.03 4.48 9.50
CA LYS A 93 -7.23 4.63 10.95
C LYS A 93 -5.90 4.76 11.70
N ILE A 94 -4.89 3.97 11.31
CA ILE A 94 -3.55 4.04 11.92
C ILE A 94 -2.89 5.37 11.60
N LEU A 95 -3.03 5.87 10.37
CA LEU A 95 -2.58 7.21 9.99
C LEU A 95 -3.22 8.27 10.89
N ILE A 96 -4.56 8.27 11.00
CA ILE A 96 -5.29 9.22 11.84
C ILE A 96 -4.86 9.14 13.30
N ASP A 97 -4.73 7.92 13.85
CA ASP A 97 -4.29 7.73 15.24
C ASP A 97 -2.90 8.33 15.47
N TRP A 98 -1.98 8.20 14.51
CA TRP A 98 -0.62 8.71 14.64
C TRP A 98 -0.51 10.22 14.49
N ILE A 99 -1.28 10.85 13.59
CA ILE A 99 -1.23 12.32 13.38
C ILE A 99 -2.19 13.09 14.28
N LYS A 100 -2.98 12.38 15.10
CA LYS A 100 -3.98 12.99 15.99
C LYS A 100 -3.40 14.07 16.91
N PRO A 101 -2.20 13.91 17.52
CA PRO A 101 -1.62 14.94 18.37
C PRO A 101 -1.38 16.26 17.63
N GLU A 102 -0.82 16.21 16.42
CA GLU A 102 -0.59 17.40 15.59
C GLU A 102 -1.91 17.98 15.08
N LEU A 103 -2.81 17.12 14.58
CA LEU A 103 -4.09 17.53 14.02
C LEU A 103 -5.03 18.16 15.06
N ALA A 104 -4.85 17.86 16.36
CA ALA A 104 -5.62 18.49 17.44
C ALA A 104 -5.42 20.02 17.52
N GLN A 105 -4.37 20.56 16.90
CA GLN A 105 -4.13 22.00 16.79
C GLN A 105 -5.06 22.67 15.76
N TRP A 106 -5.62 21.89 14.82
CA TRP A 106 -6.54 22.41 13.82
C TRP A 106 -7.86 22.83 14.47
N LYS A 107 -8.40 23.95 13.99
CA LYS A 107 -9.68 24.51 14.39
C LYS A 107 -10.53 24.79 13.15
N PRO A 108 -11.88 24.79 13.24
CA PRO A 108 -12.77 24.97 12.08
C PRO A 108 -12.55 26.24 11.25
N ASP A 109 -12.00 27.29 11.85
CA ASP A 109 -11.63 28.56 11.20
C ASP A 109 -10.32 28.50 10.42
N LEU A 110 -9.50 27.46 10.63
CA LEU A 110 -8.27 27.24 9.89
C LEU A 110 -8.50 26.42 8.61
N PRO A 111 -7.72 26.68 7.54
CA PRO A 111 -7.69 25.82 6.37
C PRO A 111 -7.43 24.35 6.75
N LYS A 112 -8.09 23.42 6.05
CA LYS A 112 -7.89 21.99 6.24
C LYS A 112 -6.52 21.55 5.71
N LEU A 113 -5.95 20.51 6.31
CA LEU A 113 -4.80 19.83 5.75
C LEU A 113 -5.21 18.99 4.55
N ARG A 114 -4.69 19.35 3.38
CA ARG A 114 -4.77 18.59 2.13
C ARG A 114 -4.06 17.23 2.24
N VAL A 115 -4.75 16.17 1.84
CA VAL A 115 -4.28 14.78 1.79
C VAL A 115 -4.45 14.26 0.36
N LEU A 116 -3.41 13.63 -0.19
CA LEU A 116 -3.53 12.81 -1.39
C LEU A 116 -3.46 11.34 -1.01
N GLU A 117 -4.55 10.63 -1.25
CA GLU A 117 -4.63 9.19 -1.05
C GLU A 117 -4.53 8.48 -2.40
N VAL A 118 -3.43 7.77 -2.58
CA VAL A 118 -3.14 7.01 -3.79
C VAL A 118 -3.63 5.57 -3.60
N GLY A 119 -4.34 5.02 -4.56
CA GLY A 119 -4.94 3.69 -4.48
C GLY A 119 -6.14 3.63 -3.54
N ALA A 120 -6.92 4.71 -3.47
CA ALA A 120 -8.10 4.79 -2.61
C ALA A 120 -9.18 3.80 -3.09
N LEU A 121 -9.68 2.97 -2.17
CA LEU A 121 -10.77 2.02 -2.46
C LEU A 121 -12.12 2.45 -1.87
N SER A 122 -12.15 3.52 -1.06
CA SER A 122 -13.38 4.05 -0.49
C SER A 122 -13.32 5.53 -0.20
N THR A 123 -14.44 6.22 -0.41
CA THR A 123 -14.72 7.59 0.05
C THR A 123 -15.06 7.66 1.54
N LYS A 124 -15.16 6.52 2.22
CA LYS A 124 -15.55 6.41 3.62
C LYS A 124 -14.42 5.83 4.47
N ASN A 125 -13.15 6.02 4.11
CA ASN A 125 -12.06 5.66 5.02
C ASN A 125 -11.93 6.70 6.16
N ALA A 126 -11.07 6.44 7.14
CA ALA A 126 -10.87 7.33 8.29
C ALA A 126 -10.37 8.72 7.85
N CYS A 127 -9.40 8.82 6.95
CA CYS A 127 -8.95 10.11 6.40
C CYS A 127 -10.12 10.95 5.87
N SER A 128 -11.01 10.31 5.12
CA SER A 128 -12.18 10.93 4.49
C SER A 128 -13.21 11.47 5.48
N ARG A 129 -13.24 10.92 6.69
CA ARG A 129 -14.22 11.29 7.72
C ARG A 129 -13.63 12.19 8.80
N THR A 130 -12.33 12.41 8.81
CA THR A 130 -11.66 13.18 9.85
C THR A 130 -11.84 14.68 9.59
N PRO A 131 -12.43 15.44 10.53
CA PRO A 131 -12.46 16.89 10.46
C PRO A 131 -11.04 17.47 10.36
N GLY A 132 -10.90 18.58 9.64
CA GLY A 132 -9.59 19.19 9.41
C GLY A 132 -8.76 18.58 8.29
N LEU A 133 -9.23 17.50 7.65
CA LEU A 133 -8.60 16.95 6.44
C LEU A 133 -9.44 17.22 5.20
N ASP A 134 -8.77 17.60 4.12
CA ASP A 134 -9.33 17.68 2.78
C ASP A 134 -8.66 16.63 1.90
N VAL A 135 -9.42 15.61 1.49
CA VAL A 135 -8.84 14.38 0.91
C VAL A 135 -9.14 14.29 -0.58
N THR A 136 -8.09 14.38 -1.38
CA THR A 136 -8.07 13.99 -2.79
C THR A 136 -7.79 12.50 -2.90
N ARG A 137 -8.67 11.76 -3.56
CA ARG A 137 -8.59 10.30 -3.71
C ARG A 137 -8.35 9.95 -5.17
N ILE A 138 -7.30 9.18 -5.43
CA ILE A 138 -7.00 8.68 -6.78
C ILE A 138 -6.86 7.17 -6.78
N ASP A 139 -7.27 6.54 -7.87
CA ASP A 139 -7.03 5.12 -8.15
C ASP A 139 -6.88 4.91 -9.66
N LEU A 140 -6.05 3.95 -10.08
CA LEU A 140 -5.86 3.64 -11.50
C LEU A 140 -7.16 3.20 -12.18
N ASN A 141 -8.04 2.54 -11.41
CA ASN A 141 -9.20 1.84 -11.92
C ASN A 141 -10.43 2.15 -11.06
N SER A 142 -10.59 3.41 -10.65
CA SER A 142 -11.70 3.82 -9.78
C SER A 142 -13.07 3.33 -10.28
N GLN A 143 -13.83 2.71 -9.36
CA GLN A 143 -15.22 2.29 -9.55
C GLN A 143 -16.18 2.95 -8.56
N GLU A 144 -15.69 3.85 -7.71
CA GLU A 144 -16.49 4.51 -6.67
C GLU A 144 -16.63 6.00 -6.98
N PRO A 145 -17.86 6.55 -7.06
CA PRO A 145 -18.05 7.99 -7.19
C PRO A 145 -17.30 8.75 -6.08
N GLY A 146 -16.57 9.80 -6.45
CA GLY A 146 -15.73 10.56 -5.51
C GLY A 146 -14.29 10.07 -5.38
N ILE A 147 -13.88 9.04 -6.13
CA ILE A 147 -12.49 8.66 -6.33
C ILE A 147 -12.11 8.91 -7.79
N LEU A 148 -11.11 9.76 -8.01
CA LEU A 148 -10.67 10.12 -9.35
C LEU A 148 -9.91 8.95 -10.00
N LYS A 149 -10.28 8.59 -11.23
CA LYS A 149 -9.50 7.65 -12.03
C LYS A 149 -8.25 8.35 -12.56
N GLN A 150 -7.08 8.08 -11.97
CA GLN A 150 -5.82 8.74 -12.33
C GLN A 150 -4.62 7.87 -11.91
N ASP A 151 -3.58 7.85 -12.76
CA ASP A 151 -2.27 7.32 -12.40
C ASP A 151 -1.44 8.38 -11.66
N PHE A 152 -0.93 8.03 -10.48
CA PHE A 152 -0.03 8.89 -9.71
C PHE A 152 1.29 9.18 -10.45
N MET A 153 1.80 8.20 -11.20
CA MET A 153 3.05 8.33 -11.95
C MET A 153 2.90 9.27 -13.14
N GLU A 154 1.70 9.38 -13.70
CA GLU A 154 1.38 10.26 -14.84
C GLU A 154 0.74 11.60 -14.41
N ARG A 155 0.27 11.71 -13.16
CA ARG A 155 -0.31 12.96 -12.61
C ARG A 155 0.68 14.10 -12.81
N PRO A 156 0.33 15.24 -13.44
CA PRO A 156 1.25 16.36 -13.63
C PRO A 156 1.93 16.81 -12.33
N LEU A 157 3.20 17.22 -12.41
CA LEU A 157 3.87 17.80 -11.26
C LEU A 157 3.16 19.09 -10.84
N PRO A 158 3.05 19.38 -9.52
CA PRO A 158 2.38 20.59 -9.04
C PRO A 158 3.00 21.85 -9.64
N ALA A 159 2.19 22.71 -10.27
CA ALA A 159 2.65 23.99 -10.80
C ALA A 159 2.88 25.03 -9.68
N SER A 160 2.25 24.83 -8.53
CA SER A 160 2.38 25.69 -7.35
C SER A 160 2.19 24.88 -6.06
N ASP A 161 2.50 25.50 -4.92
CA ASP A 161 2.30 24.87 -3.60
C ASP A 161 0.80 24.62 -3.29
N ALA A 162 -0.10 25.35 -3.93
CA ALA A 162 -1.56 25.13 -3.86
C ALA A 162 -2.00 23.76 -4.43
N GLU A 163 -1.16 23.10 -5.21
CA GLU A 163 -1.40 21.76 -5.77
C GLU A 163 -0.65 20.64 -5.03
N ARG A 164 0.14 20.99 -4.02
CA ARG A 164 0.84 20.06 -3.12
C ARG A 164 -0.03 19.66 -1.93
N PHE A 165 0.42 18.67 -1.17
CA PHE A 165 -0.31 18.05 -0.08
C PHE A 165 0.51 18.05 1.20
N HIS A 166 -0.16 18.13 2.34
CA HIS A 166 0.50 18.00 3.64
C HIS A 166 0.72 16.51 3.96
N ILE A 167 -0.15 15.64 3.46
CA ILE A 167 -0.09 14.20 3.70
C ILE A 167 -0.21 13.44 2.38
N LEU A 168 0.73 12.52 2.13
CA LEU A 168 0.59 11.49 1.12
C LEU A 168 0.30 10.15 1.80
N SER A 169 -0.78 9.49 1.39
CA SER A 169 -1.12 8.14 1.87
C SER A 169 -0.92 7.13 0.75
N LEU A 170 0.11 6.28 0.90
CA LEU A 170 0.43 5.18 0.01
C LEU A 170 0.25 3.86 0.77
N SER A 171 -1.00 3.39 0.85
CA SER A 171 -1.31 2.13 1.51
C SER A 171 -1.40 0.98 0.52
N LEU A 172 -0.42 0.06 0.56
CA LEU A 172 -0.33 -1.08 -0.34
C LEU A 172 -0.28 -0.71 -1.83
N VAL A 173 0.24 0.47 -2.16
CA VAL A 173 0.36 0.98 -3.54
C VAL A 173 1.67 0.53 -4.17
N LEU A 174 2.80 0.81 -3.49
CA LEU A 174 4.13 0.57 -4.05
C LEU A 174 4.36 -0.90 -4.44
N ASN A 175 3.72 -1.84 -3.74
CA ASN A 175 3.82 -3.26 -4.06
C ASN A 175 3.07 -3.70 -5.33
N TYR A 176 2.29 -2.82 -5.96
CA TYR A 176 1.69 -3.04 -7.27
C TYR A 176 2.55 -2.53 -8.42
N VAL A 177 3.53 -1.68 -8.14
CA VAL A 177 4.42 -1.17 -9.19
C VAL A 177 5.27 -2.33 -9.73
N PRO A 178 5.21 -2.63 -11.04
CA PRO A 178 5.59 -3.93 -11.59
C PRO A 178 7.11 -4.18 -11.56
N ASP A 179 7.89 -3.12 -11.74
CA ASP A 179 9.35 -3.18 -11.75
C ASP A 179 9.97 -2.40 -10.59
N ALA A 180 11.27 -2.61 -10.39
CA ALA A 180 11.98 -2.08 -9.23
C ALA A 180 12.34 -0.59 -9.38
N GLU A 181 12.48 -0.11 -10.62
CA GLU A 181 12.87 1.25 -10.94
C GLU A 181 11.68 2.18 -10.75
N GLY A 182 10.52 1.82 -11.30
CA GLY A 182 9.26 2.54 -11.08
C GLY A 182 8.91 2.65 -9.60
N ARG A 183 9.30 1.67 -8.76
CA ARG A 183 9.15 1.77 -7.31
C ARG A 183 10.03 2.87 -6.72
N GLY A 184 11.29 2.94 -7.11
CA GLY A 184 12.16 4.04 -6.70
C GLY A 184 11.66 5.39 -7.21
N ASP A 185 11.20 5.45 -8.46
CA ASP A 185 10.69 6.67 -9.07
C ASP A 185 9.39 7.14 -8.41
N MET A 186 8.50 6.23 -8.02
CA MET A 186 7.32 6.55 -7.22
C MET A 186 7.71 7.17 -5.87
N LEU A 187 8.70 6.60 -5.18
CA LEU A 187 9.18 7.16 -3.90
C LEU A 187 9.82 8.53 -4.08
N LYS A 188 10.60 8.76 -5.14
CA LYS A 188 11.11 10.10 -5.48
C LYS A 188 9.97 11.07 -5.71
N ARG A 189 8.98 10.66 -6.51
CA ARG A 189 7.84 11.48 -6.88
C ARG A 189 7.05 11.96 -5.67
N CYS A 190 6.93 11.16 -4.61
CA CYS A 190 6.25 11.57 -3.37
C CYS A 190 6.73 12.93 -2.85
N ARG A 191 8.04 13.21 -2.85
CA ARG A 191 8.55 14.48 -2.31
C ARG A 191 8.10 15.70 -3.14
N GLU A 192 7.86 15.52 -4.44
CA GLU A 192 7.43 16.59 -5.35
C GLU A 192 5.97 17.01 -5.10
N PHE A 193 5.20 16.18 -4.40
CA PHE A 193 3.80 16.47 -4.05
C PHE A 193 3.62 16.89 -2.60
N LEU A 194 4.68 17.01 -1.80
CA LEU A 194 4.58 17.46 -0.41
C LEU A 194 4.84 18.96 -0.30
N THR A 195 4.00 19.66 0.48
CA THR A 195 4.15 21.09 0.81
C THR A 195 4.82 21.26 2.16
N SER A 196 5.72 22.25 2.29
CA SER A 196 6.28 22.68 3.58
C SER A 196 5.42 23.74 4.28
N GLN A 197 4.40 24.29 3.61
CA GLN A 197 3.49 25.29 4.16
C GLN A 197 2.33 24.57 4.85
N SER A 198 2.00 24.99 6.07
CA SER A 198 0.91 24.41 6.84
C SER A 198 0.21 25.48 7.69
N PRO A 199 -1.13 25.44 7.80
CA PRO A 199 -1.90 26.35 8.66
C PRO A 199 -1.72 26.07 10.16
N ILE A 200 -1.15 24.91 10.52
CA ILE A 200 -0.80 24.52 11.88
C ILE A 200 0.64 24.00 11.93
N THR A 201 1.20 23.80 13.13
CA THR A 201 2.51 23.15 13.28
C THR A 201 2.38 21.67 12.91
N PHE A 202 2.59 21.38 11.62
CA PHE A 202 2.47 20.06 11.04
C PHE A 202 3.61 19.84 10.04
N VAL A 203 4.29 18.71 10.15
CA VAL A 203 5.36 18.34 9.25
C VAL A 203 4.78 17.54 8.08
N PRO A 204 5.04 17.90 6.82
CA PRO A 204 4.58 17.12 5.69
C PRO A 204 4.96 15.66 5.82
N THR A 205 4.02 14.77 5.54
CA THR A 205 4.12 13.37 5.97
C THR A 205 3.75 12.39 4.86
N LEU A 206 4.54 11.32 4.75
CA LEU A 206 4.23 10.14 3.96
C LEU A 206 3.79 9.00 4.89
N PHE A 207 2.53 8.58 4.75
CA PHE A 207 2.04 7.33 5.33
C PHE A 207 2.24 6.20 4.33
N PHE A 208 2.95 5.17 4.76
CA PHE A 208 3.47 4.14 3.87
C PHE A 208 3.18 2.75 4.43
N VAL A 209 2.48 1.93 3.65
CA VAL A 209 2.13 0.55 4.06
C VAL A 209 2.55 -0.45 3.02
N LEU A 210 3.24 -1.51 3.46
CA LEU A 210 3.64 -2.63 2.62
C LEU A 210 3.21 -3.97 3.22
N PRO A 211 3.03 -5.01 2.40
CA PRO A 211 3.05 -6.38 2.90
C PRO A 211 4.39 -6.66 3.58
N VAL A 212 4.38 -7.26 4.77
CA VAL A 212 5.58 -7.69 5.51
C VAL A 212 6.50 -8.53 4.64
N ALA A 213 5.95 -9.36 3.77
CA ALA A 213 6.74 -10.17 2.83
C ALA A 213 7.66 -9.34 1.91
N CYS A 214 7.33 -8.09 1.62
CA CYS A 214 8.16 -7.19 0.82
C CYS A 214 9.45 -6.77 1.55
N VAL A 215 9.46 -6.87 2.88
CA VAL A 215 10.59 -6.48 3.75
C VAL A 215 11.25 -7.74 4.32
N ASP A 216 10.50 -8.61 4.98
CA ASP A 216 11.07 -9.73 5.75
C ASP A 216 11.40 -10.96 4.88
N ASN A 217 10.70 -11.12 3.74
CA ASN A 217 10.88 -12.25 2.83
C ASN A 217 11.46 -11.86 1.46
N SER A 218 11.94 -10.63 1.31
CA SER A 218 12.59 -10.17 0.07
C SER A 218 14.07 -10.59 0.04
N ARG A 219 14.62 -10.78 -1.16
CA ARG A 219 16.06 -10.89 -1.40
C ARG A 219 16.79 -9.56 -1.45
N TYR A 220 16.09 -8.48 -1.82
CA TYR A 220 16.70 -7.21 -2.22
C TYR A 220 16.25 -6.02 -1.36
N VAL A 221 15.34 -6.25 -0.42
CA VAL A 221 14.86 -5.24 0.53
C VAL A 221 14.91 -5.83 1.93
N THR A 222 15.41 -5.04 2.86
CA THR A 222 15.35 -5.24 4.32
C THR A 222 14.76 -3.99 4.94
N GLU A 223 14.47 -4.01 6.24
CA GLU A 223 13.98 -2.81 6.95
C GLU A 223 15.03 -1.69 6.89
N ASP A 224 16.30 -2.01 7.16
CA ASP A 224 17.42 -1.06 7.05
C ASP A 224 17.57 -0.49 5.63
N ARG A 225 17.48 -1.34 4.60
CA ARG A 225 17.56 -0.87 3.21
C ARG A 225 16.41 0.07 2.87
N LEU A 226 15.20 -0.20 3.36
CA LEU A 226 14.05 0.67 3.15
C LEU A 226 14.24 2.02 3.87
N LEU A 227 14.76 1.98 5.10
CA LEU A 227 15.12 3.18 5.87
C LEU A 227 16.18 4.02 5.17
N ASP A 228 17.24 3.41 4.66
CA ASP A 228 18.29 4.10 3.90
C ASP A 228 17.72 4.79 2.66
N ILE A 229 16.86 4.09 1.90
CA ILE A 229 16.24 4.63 0.69
C ILE A 229 15.40 5.86 1.02
N LEU A 230 14.49 5.78 1.98
CA LEU A 230 13.60 6.89 2.32
C LEU A 230 14.36 8.05 2.97
N SER A 231 15.33 7.75 3.85
CA SER A 231 16.24 8.77 4.42
C SER A 231 17.02 9.51 3.34
N SER A 232 17.52 8.80 2.32
CA SER A 232 18.22 9.44 1.20
C SER A 232 17.34 10.42 0.41
N LEU A 233 16.02 10.24 0.45
CA LEU A 233 15.03 11.09 -0.20
C LEU A 233 14.53 12.25 0.69
N GLY A 234 15.06 12.38 1.92
CA GLY A 234 14.67 13.42 2.87
C GLY A 234 13.49 13.04 3.77
N PHE A 235 13.21 11.75 3.91
CA PHE A 235 12.18 11.24 4.83
C PHE A 235 12.79 10.69 6.12
N GLN A 236 12.26 11.09 7.26
CA GLN A 236 12.62 10.60 8.58
C GLN A 236 11.52 9.70 9.13
N LEU A 237 11.87 8.49 9.57
CA LEU A 237 10.91 7.56 10.18
C LEU A 237 10.47 8.09 11.56
N MET A 238 9.15 8.21 11.75
CA MET A 238 8.58 8.68 13.01
C MET A 238 7.85 7.60 13.77
N GLN A 239 7.08 6.78 13.06
CA GLN A 239 6.31 5.69 13.63
C GLN A 239 6.44 4.46 12.75
N SER A 240 6.53 3.29 13.37
CA SER A 240 6.50 2.00 12.70
C SER A 240 5.64 1.04 13.51
N LYS A 241 4.75 0.32 12.83
CA LYS A 241 3.95 -0.74 13.42
C LYS A 241 3.96 -1.94 12.51
N ARG A 242 4.20 -3.11 13.08
CA ARG A 242 4.18 -4.38 12.37
C ARG A 242 2.98 -5.20 12.81
N SER A 243 2.35 -5.86 11.86
CA SER A 243 1.37 -6.92 12.07
C SER A 243 1.87 -8.20 11.42
N ASN A 244 1.13 -9.30 11.54
CA ASN A 244 1.50 -10.56 10.90
C ASN A 244 1.57 -10.50 9.36
N LYS A 245 0.96 -9.48 8.73
CA LYS A 245 0.86 -9.38 7.27
C LYS A 245 1.37 -8.07 6.70
N LEU A 246 1.24 -6.98 7.43
CA LEU A 246 1.50 -5.62 6.97
C LEU A 246 2.46 -4.88 7.92
N ILE A 247 3.33 -4.07 7.34
CA ILE A 247 4.14 -3.07 8.03
C ILE A 247 3.56 -1.70 7.66
N TYR A 248 3.32 -0.88 8.68
CA TYR A 248 2.81 0.48 8.59
C TYR A 248 3.92 1.41 9.05
N GLN A 249 4.16 2.49 8.32
CA GLN A 249 5.16 3.48 8.67
C GLN A 249 4.64 4.89 8.42
N LEU A 250 5.06 5.80 9.29
CA LEU A 250 4.84 7.24 9.16
C LEU A 250 6.20 7.91 9.00
N TRP A 251 6.34 8.70 7.95
CA TRP A 251 7.58 9.37 7.61
C TRP A 251 7.37 10.88 7.52
N HIS A 252 8.13 11.65 8.29
CA HIS A 252 8.18 13.09 8.11
C HIS A 252 9.11 13.45 6.97
N TYR A 253 8.69 14.37 6.10
CA TYR A 253 9.54 14.92 5.06
C TYR A 253 10.26 16.16 5.60
N THR A 254 11.56 16.04 5.81
CA THR A 254 12.40 17.12 6.34
C THR A 254 13.06 17.95 5.24
N GLY A 255 12.99 17.48 3.98
CA GLY A 255 13.70 18.09 2.84
C GLY A 255 15.21 17.85 2.83
N GLN A 256 15.79 17.32 3.92
CA GLN A 256 17.22 17.03 4.03
C GLN A 256 17.56 15.72 3.31
N SER A 257 17.74 15.79 1.99
CA SER A 257 18.10 14.62 1.18
C SER A 257 19.61 14.47 1.02
N ALA A 258 20.09 13.23 1.13
CA ALA A 258 21.43 12.84 0.70
C ALA A 258 21.29 11.91 -0.50
N THR A 259 21.40 12.46 -1.72
CA THR A 259 21.10 11.73 -2.96
C THR A 259 22.03 10.52 -3.12
N ARG A 260 21.50 9.32 -2.87
CA ARG A 260 22.22 8.05 -2.97
C ARG A 260 21.55 7.16 -4.01
N SER A 261 22.36 6.40 -4.75
CA SER A 261 21.84 5.35 -5.62
C SER A 261 21.74 4.02 -4.88
N PHE A 262 20.64 3.32 -5.08
CA PHE A 262 20.41 1.98 -4.56
C PHE A 262 20.19 1.02 -5.73
N LYS A 263 21.18 0.17 -5.98
CA LYS A 263 21.11 -0.89 -7.00
C LYS A 263 20.34 -2.10 -6.45
N LYS A 264 19.96 -3.02 -7.34
CA LYS A 264 19.33 -4.29 -6.98
C LYS A 264 20.36 -5.28 -6.42
N GLU A 265 20.84 -4.99 -5.22
CA GLU A 265 21.80 -5.81 -4.49
C GLU A 265 21.09 -6.89 -3.69
N MET A 266 21.62 -8.12 -3.70
CA MET A 266 21.07 -9.22 -2.90
C MET A 266 21.54 -9.09 -1.45
N LEU A 267 20.64 -8.68 -0.56
CA LEU A 267 20.91 -8.43 0.85
C LEU A 267 20.55 -9.62 1.74
N ASN A 268 19.61 -10.44 1.27
CA ASN A 268 19.03 -11.50 2.07
C ASN A 268 18.85 -12.75 1.20
N PRO A 269 19.91 -13.57 1.02
CA PRO A 269 19.87 -14.71 0.13
C PRO A 269 18.87 -15.79 0.63
N GLY A 270 18.37 -16.59 -0.30
CA GLY A 270 17.50 -17.73 0.03
C GLY A 270 16.57 -18.17 -1.10
N ALA A 271 16.44 -19.49 -1.29
CA ALA A 271 15.63 -20.08 -2.37
C ALA A 271 14.12 -19.75 -2.23
N LYS A 272 13.61 -19.68 -0.99
CA LYS A 272 12.19 -19.41 -0.69
C LYS A 272 11.82 -17.92 -0.63
N ARG A 273 12.80 -17.03 -0.80
CA ARG A 273 12.59 -15.57 -0.74
C ARG A 273 12.05 -15.02 -2.05
N ASN A 274 11.28 -13.94 -1.96
CA ASN A 274 10.70 -13.27 -3.12
C ASN A 274 11.67 -12.24 -3.71
N ASN A 275 11.33 -11.74 -4.91
CA ASN A 275 12.14 -10.79 -5.69
C ASN A 275 11.63 -9.35 -5.60
N PHE A 276 10.98 -8.95 -4.50
CA PHE A 276 10.64 -7.55 -4.28
C PHE A 276 11.92 -6.72 -4.19
N ALA A 277 12.01 -5.60 -4.90
CA ALA A 277 13.23 -4.80 -5.00
C ALA A 277 12.85 -3.34 -5.26
N ILE A 278 13.59 -2.41 -4.68
CA ILE A 278 13.44 -0.98 -4.97
C ILE A 278 14.80 -0.54 -5.48
N ILE A 279 14.83 0.02 -6.69
CA ILE A 279 16.03 0.58 -7.31
C ILE A 279 15.85 2.09 -7.33
N LEU A 280 16.78 2.80 -6.71
CA LEU A 280 16.82 4.25 -6.75
C LEU A 280 18.05 4.65 -7.57
N ARG A 281 17.85 5.18 -8.77
CA ARG A 281 18.95 5.77 -9.56
C ARG A 281 19.20 7.20 -9.08
N GLN A 282 20.45 7.67 -9.10
CA GLN A 282 20.68 9.12 -8.97
C GLN A 282 19.93 9.82 -10.11
N GLY A 283 19.20 10.89 -9.75
CA GLY A 283 18.65 11.85 -10.70
C GLY A 283 19.61 13.00 -10.86
#